data_AF-A0A921LFJ8-F1
#
_entry.id   AF-A0A921LFJ8-F1
#
_cell.length_a   1.000
_cell.length_b   1.000
_cell.length_c   1.000
_cell.angle_alpha   90.00
_cell.angle_beta   90.00
_cell.angle_gamma   90.00
#
_symmetry.space_group_name_H-M   'P 1'
#
loop_
_entity.id
_entity.type
_entity.pdbx_description
1 polymer ?
#
loop_
_entity_poly.entity_id
_entity_poly.type
_entity_poly.pdbx_seq_one_letter_code
_entity_poly.pdbx_strand_id
1 'polypeptide(L)' 'MLRKLRKVLRESCFQEWKPLQRYVGTDVYEYYFSFVQSGYVGMLEYWLKNGMKETPEQISRMAEKIILRGISSLNG' A
#
# COMPACT_ATOMS: atom_id res chain seq x y z
N MET A 1 11.27 -5.88 12.46
CA MET A 1 11.42 -5.20 11.15
C MET A 1 10.09 -4.66 10.62
N LEU A 2 9.03 -5.49 10.53
CA LEU A 2 7.71 -5.13 10.00
C LEU A 2 6.97 -4.00 10.73
N ARG A 3 7.12 -3.87 12.05
CA ARG A 3 6.53 -2.76 12.82
C ARG A 3 7.10 -1.39 12.43
N LYS A 4 8.40 -1.29 12.13
CA LYS A 4 9.02 -0.04 11.66
C LYS A 4 8.54 0.30 10.25
N LEU A 5 8.45 -0.70 9.38
CA LEU A 5 7.95 -0.55 8.01
C LEU A 5 6.50 -0.06 7.99
N ARG A 6 5.61 -0.67 8.78
CA ARG A 6 4.22 -0.21 8.95
C ARG A 6 4.13 1.25 9.41
N LYS A 7 5.01 1.67 10.31
CA LYS A 7 5.05 3.03 10.84
C LYS A 7 5.50 4.03 9.77
N VAL A 8 6.61 3.77 9.09
CA VAL A 8 7.13 4.61 8.00
C VAL A 8 6.12 4.74 6.87
N LEU A 9 5.43 3.67 6.50
CA LEU A 9 4.41 3.72 5.44
C LEU A 9 3.22 4.60 5.80
N ARG A 10 2.70 4.43 7.02
CA ARG A 10 1.58 5.22 7.55
C ARG A 10 1.96 6.70 7.68
N GLU A 11 3.22 7.00 7.97
CA GLU A 11 3.72 8.37 8.14
C GLU A 11 4.10 9.04 6.81
N SER A 12 4.76 8.34 5.89
CA SER A 12 5.30 8.94 4.67
C SER A 12 4.36 8.87 3.47
N CYS A 13 3.63 7.77 3.28
CA CYS A 13 2.88 7.54 2.05
C CYS A 13 1.41 7.97 2.17
N PHE A 14 0.83 7.80 3.36
CA PHE A 14 -0.60 8.03 3.55
C PHE A 14 -0.97 9.33 4.27
N GLN A 15 -0.02 10.06 4.88
CA GLN A 15 -0.31 11.42 5.36
C GLN A 15 -0.72 12.34 4.22
N GLU A 16 -0.15 12.13 3.03
CA GLU A 16 -0.55 12.85 1.81
C GLU A 16 -1.98 12.52 1.37
N TRP A 17 -2.56 11.42 1.85
CA TRP A 17 -3.90 10.95 1.48
C TRP A 17 -4.96 11.37 2.49
N LYS A 18 -4.59 12.05 3.59
CA LYS A 18 -5.56 12.69 4.52
C LYS A 18 -6.59 13.59 3.85
N PRO A 19 -6.28 14.36 2.79
CA PRO A 19 -7.28 15.15 2.09
C PRO A 19 -8.45 14.31 1.53
N LEU A 20 -8.20 13.03 1.19
CA LEU A 20 -9.25 12.12 0.69
C LEU A 20 -10.31 11.81 1.75
N GLN A 21 -9.98 11.89 3.04
CA GLN A 21 -10.92 11.67 4.14
C GLN A 21 -12.16 12.58 4.04
N ARG A 22 -12.00 13.81 3.52
CA ARG A 22 -13.12 14.75 3.33
C ARG A 22 -14.08 14.35 2.22
N TYR A 23 -13.66 13.51 1.27
CA TYR A 23 -14.44 13.14 0.09
C TYR A 23 -15.21 11.82 0.27
N VAL A 24 -14.69 10.88 1.06
CA VAL A 24 -15.27 9.52 1.20
C VAL A 24 -15.98 9.27 2.53
N GLY A 25 -15.88 10.21 3.48
CA GLY A 25 -16.40 10.03 4.85
C GLY A 25 -15.45 9.18 5.71
N THR A 26 -15.48 9.42 7.02
CA THR A 26 -14.49 8.89 7.97
C THR A 26 -14.45 7.36 8.02
N ASP A 27 -15.62 6.70 8.02
CA ASP A 27 -15.71 5.25 8.19
C ASP A 27 -15.18 4.50 6.96
N VAL A 28 -15.56 4.94 5.75
CA VAL A 28 -15.08 4.37 4.49
C VAL A 28 -13.57 4.62 4.33
N TYR A 29 -13.09 5.79 4.74
CA TYR A 29 -11.67 6.13 4.73
C TYR A 29 -10.85 5.16 5.60
N GLU A 30 -11.29 4.86 6.83
CA GLU A 30 -10.58 3.93 7.72
C GLU A 30 -10.57 2.49 7.16
N TYR A 31 -11.69 2.01 6.61
CA TYR A 31 -11.73 0.69 5.96
C TYR A 31 -10.80 0.63 4.75
N TYR A 32 -10.86 1.64 3.87
CA TYR A 32 -10.02 1.71 2.68
C TYR A 32 -8.53 1.79 3.05
N PHE A 33 -8.19 2.64 4.02
CA PHE A 33 -6.83 2.78 4.52
C PHE A 33 -6.31 1.48 5.12
N SER A 34 -7.12 0.81 5.95
CA SER A 34 -6.78 -0.47 6.57
C SER A 34 -6.51 -1.55 5.52
N PHE A 35 -7.34 -1.61 4.47
CA PHE A 35 -7.17 -2.52 3.34
C PHE A 35 -5.84 -2.27 2.62
N VAL A 36 -5.59 -1.03 2.21
CA VAL A 36 -4.37 -0.67 1.48
C VAL A 36 -3.11 -0.91 2.34
N GLN A 37 -3.12 -0.49 3.60
CA GLN A 37 -2.00 -0.68 4.52
C GLN A 37 -1.68 -2.17 4.70
N SER A 38 -2.70 -3.00 4.86
CA SER A 38 -2.54 -4.45 5.04
C SER A 38 -2.05 -5.13 3.77
N GLY A 39 -2.60 -4.78 2.60
CA GLY A 39 -2.19 -5.32 1.31
C GLY A 39 -0.74 -4.97 0.96
N TYR A 40 -0.35 -3.71 1.15
CA TYR A 40 1.02 -3.26 0.88
C TYR A 40 2.06 -3.96 1.79
N VAL A 41 1.74 -4.13 3.08
CA VAL A 41 2.62 -4.85 4.01
C VAL A 41 2.76 -6.32 3.62
N GLY A 42 1.66 -6.99 3.29
CA GLY A 42 1.71 -8.39 2.83
C GLY A 42 2.57 -8.55 1.57
N MET A 43 2.52 -7.57 0.66
CA MET A 43 3.34 -7.56 -0.55
C MET A 43 4.84 -7.43 -0.23
N LEU A 44 5.20 -6.55 0.70
CA LEU A 44 6.59 -6.40 1.16
C LEU A 44 7.10 -7.61 1.93
N GLU A 45 6.27 -8.20 2.81
CA GLU A 45 6.59 -9.45 3.52
C GLU A 45 6.91 -10.56 2.53
N TYR A 46 6.09 -10.70 1.50
CA TYR A 46 6.31 -11.66 0.42
C TYR A 46 7.60 -11.36 -0.35
N TRP A 47 7.82 -10.12 -0.76
CA TRP A 47 9.02 -9.72 -1.50
C TRP A 47 10.31 -10.01 -0.71
N LEU A 48 10.35 -9.63 0.57
CA LEU A 48 11.47 -9.90 1.46
C LEU A 48 11.71 -11.41 1.65
N LYS A 49 10.65 -12.18 1.90
CA LYS A 49 10.73 -13.63 2.13
C LYS A 49 11.23 -14.38 0.88
N ASN A 50 10.94 -13.87 -0.31
CA ASN A 50 11.30 -14.50 -1.57
C ASN A 50 12.62 -13.99 -2.17
N GLY A 51 13.47 -13.35 -1.36
CA GLY A 51 14.82 -12.95 -1.75
C GLY A 51 14.90 -11.64 -2.52
N MET A 52 13.87 -10.79 -2.44
CA MET A 52 13.85 -9.46 -3.07
C MET A 52 14.15 -9.51 -4.58
N LYS A 53 13.43 -10.36 -5.32
CA LYS A 53 13.69 -10.59 -6.76
C LYS A 53 13.50 -9.33 -7.59
N GLU A 54 12.46 -8.56 -7.28
CA GLU A 54 12.18 -7.26 -7.88
C GLU A 54 12.99 -6.14 -7.20
N THR A 55 13.26 -5.03 -7.89
CA THR A 55 13.84 -3.84 -7.26
C THR A 55 12.80 -3.12 -6.38
N PRO A 56 13.24 -2.28 -5.41
CA PRO A 56 12.34 -1.46 -4.62
C PRO A 56 11.36 -0.62 -5.47
N GLU A 57 11.82 -0.07 -6.59
CA GLU A 57 11.01 0.73 -7.52
C GLU A 57 9.98 -0.12 -8.25
N GLN A 58 10.32 -1.35 -8.61
CA GLN A 58 9.37 -2.28 -9.25
C GLN A 58 8.24 -2.67 -8.28
N ILE A 59 8.57 -2.97 -7.02
CA ILE A 59 7.59 -3.26 -5.97
C ILE A 59 6.73 -2.03 -5.66
N SER A 60 7.34 -0.84 -5.56
CA SER A 60 6.60 0.41 -5.34
C SER A 60 5.57 0.66 -6.45
N ARG A 61 5.98 0.56 -7.72
CA ARG A 61 5.07 0.72 -8.87
C ARG A 61 3.99 -0.35 -8.93
N MET A 62 4.30 -1.59 -8.55
CA MET A 62 3.32 -2.67 -8.50
C MET A 62 2.24 -2.37 -7.45
N ALA A 63 2.65 -1.93 -6.27
CA ALA A 63 1.75 -1.55 -5.20
C ALA A 63 0.86 -0.37 -5.61
N GLU A 64 1.43 0.68 -6.18
CA GLU A 64 0.68 1.83 -6.69
C GLU A 64 -0.41 1.40 -7.68
N LYS A 65 -0.06 0.56 -8.66
CA LYS A 65 -1.02 0.04 -9.65
C LYS A 65 -2.15 -0.76 -9.00
N ILE A 66 -1.83 -1.65 -8.06
CA ILE A 66 -2.83 -2.47 -7.35
C ILE A 66 -3.74 -1.58 -6.50
N ILE A 67 -3.19 -0.56 -5.83
CA ILE A 67 -3.99 0.33 -5.00
C ILE A 67 -4.93 1.19 -5.86
N LEU A 68 -4.46 1.68 -7.01
CA LEU A 68 -5.25 2.56 -7.87
C LEU A 68 -6.25 1.82 -8.78
N ARG A 69 -5.95 0.58 -9.20
CA ARG A 69 -6.72 -0.13 -10.23
C ARG A 69 -7.21 -1.52 -9.78
N GLY A 70 -6.82 -1.99 -8.60
CA GLY A 70 -7.17 -3.35 -8.13
C GLY A 70 -6.65 -4.43 -9.08
N ILE A 71 -7.36 -5.57 -9.14
CA ILE A 71 -6.97 -6.72 -9.96
C ILE A 71 -6.93 -6.43 -11.46
N SER A 72 -7.65 -5.40 -11.92
CA SER A 72 -7.60 -4.96 -13.31
C SER A 72 -6.21 -4.49 -13.73
N SER A 73 -5.33 -4.14 -12.78
CA SER A 73 -3.92 -3.81 -13.05
C SER A 73 -3.09 -4.99 -13.57
N LEU A 74 -3.57 -6.22 -13.41
CA LEU A 74 -2.89 -7.45 -13.84
C LEU A 74 -3.22 -7.80 -15.29
N ASN A 75 -4.29 -7.24 -15.83
CA ASN A 75 -4.58 -7.28 -17.25
C ASN A 75 -3.88 -6.07 -17.88
N GLY A 76 -2.89 -6.34 -18.73
CA GLY A 76 -2.09 -5.32 -19.41
C GLY A 76 -2.94 -4.33 -20.20
#